data_AF-A0A6M5YTA8-F1
#
_entry.id   AF-A0A6M5YTA8-F1
#
_cell.length_a   1.000
_cell.length_b   1.000
_cell.length_c   1.000
_cell.angle_alpha   90.00
_cell.angle_beta   90.00
_cell.angle_gamma   90.00
#
_symmetry.space_group_name_H-M   'P 1'
#
loop_
_entity.id
_entity.type
_entity.pdbx_description
1 polymer ?
#
loop_
_entity_poly.entity_id
_entity_poly.type
_entity_poly.pdbx_seq_one_letter_code
_entity_poly.pdbx_strand_id
1 'polypeptide(L)'
;MTESDWITGPDQKVRLAISALSPRRQRLLAVAACRVLGERIEYPVVRAALDAAETFADTGKSKAALRRARQSLVSLRNEIYASRSHTNDAVGLSLFAVQVAVSENAVFGAVSQVLEALAIDDVPTEVARRRVYGPHREITGPPVPPTFAPAWRTDTAVLLAKQMYESRDFSTMPILADALQDAGCDSADILDHCRDMSQAHVRGCWVVDLVLGKS
;
A
#
# COMPACT_ATOMS: atom_id res chain seq x y z
N MET A 1 7.56 14.15 7.53
CA MET A 1 6.32 14.13 8.33
C MET A 1 6.48 13.12 9.44
N THR A 2 6.01 13.44 10.64
CA THR A 2 5.97 12.49 11.77
C THR A 2 4.73 11.61 11.66
N GLU A 3 4.68 10.51 12.42
CA GLU A 3 3.48 9.68 12.49
C GLU A 3 2.24 10.46 12.98
N SER A 4 2.41 11.35 13.96
CA SER A 4 1.32 12.23 14.42
C SER A 4 0.79 13.11 13.28
N ASP A 5 1.66 13.58 12.36
CA ASP A 5 1.20 14.36 11.21
C ASP A 5 0.25 13.57 10.30
N TRP A 6 0.43 12.25 10.21
CA TRP A 6 -0.45 11.37 9.43
C TRP A 6 -1.74 11.03 10.17
N ILE A 7 -1.66 10.76 11.47
CA ILE A 7 -2.81 10.29 12.27
C ILE A 7 -3.72 11.44 12.71
N THR A 8 -3.17 12.55 13.20
CA THR A 8 -3.95 13.66 13.78
C THR A 8 -3.75 14.99 13.05
N GLY A 9 -2.79 15.05 12.11
CA GLY A 9 -2.48 16.27 11.37
C GLY A 9 -3.56 16.64 10.33
N PRO A 10 -3.55 17.91 9.86
CA PRO A 10 -4.54 18.41 8.92
C PRO A 10 -4.45 17.72 7.55
N ASP A 11 -5.61 17.43 6.94
CA ASP A 11 -5.71 16.70 5.66
C ASP A 11 -4.92 17.35 4.53
N GLN A 12 -4.83 18.68 4.51
CA GLN A 12 -4.01 19.40 3.54
C GLN A 12 -2.54 19.01 3.62
N LYS A 13 -1.98 18.84 4.82
CA LYS A 13 -0.57 18.46 5.03
C LYS A 13 -0.32 17.03 4.55
N VAL A 14 -1.23 16.10 4.88
CA VAL A 14 -1.19 14.72 4.39
C VAL A 14 -1.26 14.66 2.87
N ARG A 15 -2.21 15.39 2.27
CA ARG A 15 -2.36 15.47 0.82
C ARG A 15 -1.09 15.97 0.12
N LEU A 16 -0.45 17.00 0.68
CA LEU A 16 0.80 17.53 0.14
C LEU A 16 1.92 16.48 0.19
N ALA A 17 2.07 15.75 1.30
CA ALA A 17 3.07 14.70 1.39
C ALA A 17 2.81 13.53 0.44
N ILE A 18 1.56 13.10 0.28
CA ILE A 18 1.19 12.08 -0.71
C ILE A 18 1.52 12.57 -2.12
N SER A 19 1.20 13.83 -2.45
CA SER A 19 1.46 14.39 -3.78
C SER A 19 2.95 14.50 -4.13
N ALA A 20 3.82 14.56 -3.12
CA ALA A 20 5.26 14.57 -3.30
C ALA A 20 5.87 13.17 -3.58
N LEU A 21 5.10 12.09 -3.37
CA LEU A 21 5.55 10.73 -3.67
C LEU A 21 5.58 10.47 -5.18
N SER A 22 6.41 9.53 -5.63
CA SER A 22 6.40 9.05 -7.01
C SER A 22 5.03 8.45 -7.38
N PRO A 23 4.61 8.49 -8.65
CA PRO A 23 3.35 7.87 -9.08
C PRO A 23 3.20 6.40 -8.66
N ARG A 24 4.33 5.66 -8.62
CA ARG A 24 4.40 4.29 -8.11
C ARG A 24 4.03 4.23 -6.62
N ARG A 25 4.70 5.01 -5.78
CA ARG A 25 4.47 5.05 -4.32
C ARG A 25 3.08 5.56 -3.96
N GLN A 26 2.58 6.57 -4.68
CA GLN A 26 1.19 7.02 -4.56
C GLN A 26 0.22 5.84 -4.79
N ARG A 27 0.40 5.07 -5.87
CA ARG A 27 -0.46 3.93 -6.16
C ARG A 27 -0.38 2.83 -5.11
N LEU A 28 0.82 2.48 -4.65
CA LEU A 28 1.01 1.48 -3.60
C LEU A 28 0.34 1.91 -2.28
N LEU A 29 0.38 3.21 -1.94
CA LEU A 29 -0.33 3.74 -0.77
C LEU A 29 -1.85 3.61 -0.91
N ALA A 30 -2.41 3.94 -2.08
CA ALA A 30 -3.86 3.76 -2.31
C ALA A 30 -4.28 2.29 -2.23
N VAL A 31 -3.47 1.36 -2.77
CA VAL A 31 -3.76 -0.08 -2.68
C VAL A 31 -3.67 -0.56 -1.24
N ALA A 32 -2.62 -0.20 -0.50
CA ALA A 32 -2.48 -0.52 0.92
C ALA A 32 -3.68 0.00 1.73
N ALA A 33 -4.10 1.25 1.48
CA ALA A 33 -5.28 1.83 2.09
C ALA A 33 -6.55 1.03 1.76
N CYS A 34 -6.76 0.59 0.51
CA CYS A 34 -7.93 -0.23 0.17
C CYS A 34 -7.92 -1.58 0.89
N ARG A 35 -6.76 -2.22 1.04
CA ARG A 35 -6.64 -3.53 1.68
C ARG A 35 -7.04 -3.52 3.17
N VAL A 36 -7.00 -2.37 3.84
CA VAL A 36 -7.51 -2.17 5.21
C VAL A 36 -8.99 -2.53 5.34
N LEU A 37 -9.76 -2.44 4.25
CA LEU A 37 -11.20 -2.73 4.25
C LEU A 37 -11.51 -4.23 4.45
N GLY A 38 -10.50 -5.12 4.33
CA GLY A 38 -10.60 -6.53 4.71
C GLY A 38 -11.80 -7.25 4.08
N GLU A 39 -12.59 -7.91 4.93
CA GLU A 39 -13.77 -8.70 4.54
C GLU A 39 -14.78 -7.92 3.68
N ARG A 40 -14.87 -6.59 3.82
CA ARG A 40 -15.79 -5.75 3.01
C ARG A 40 -15.53 -5.82 1.52
N ILE A 41 -14.30 -6.14 1.14
CA ILE A 41 -13.84 -6.16 -0.25
C ILE A 41 -13.36 -7.54 -0.67
N GLU A 42 -13.79 -8.59 0.03
CA GLU A 42 -13.37 -9.97 -0.21
C GLU A 42 -14.05 -10.60 -1.43
N TYR A 43 -13.89 -9.94 -2.58
CA TYR A 43 -14.34 -10.42 -3.87
C TYR A 43 -13.12 -10.80 -4.72
N PRO A 44 -13.14 -11.94 -5.43
CA PRO A 44 -12.04 -12.34 -6.32
C PRO A 44 -11.69 -11.24 -7.34
N VAL A 45 -12.70 -10.55 -7.88
CA VAL A 45 -12.53 -9.43 -8.81
C VAL A 45 -11.79 -8.25 -8.16
N VAL A 46 -12.09 -7.93 -6.91
CA VAL A 46 -11.41 -6.85 -6.18
C VAL A 46 -9.95 -7.21 -5.90
N ARG A 47 -9.70 -8.44 -5.43
CA ARG A 47 -8.34 -8.93 -5.21
C ARG A 47 -7.50 -8.83 -6.48
N ALA A 48 -8.00 -9.36 -7.60
CA ALA A 48 -7.33 -9.29 -8.89
C ALA A 48 -7.09 -7.84 -9.36
N ALA A 49 -8.02 -6.92 -9.07
CA ALA A 49 -7.88 -5.51 -9.43
C ALA A 49 -6.77 -4.81 -8.63
N LEU A 50 -6.70 -5.04 -7.32
CA LEU A 50 -5.62 -4.51 -6.47
C LEU A 50 -4.26 -5.09 -6.88
N ASP A 51 -4.20 -6.39 -7.20
CA ASP A 51 -2.98 -7.05 -7.67
C ASP A 51 -2.50 -6.47 -9.01
N ALA A 52 -3.43 -6.20 -9.93
CA ALA A 52 -3.13 -5.54 -11.20
C ALA A 52 -2.63 -4.09 -11.00
N ALA A 53 -3.17 -3.37 -10.02
CA ALA A 53 -2.73 -2.01 -9.71
C ALA A 53 -1.32 -1.97 -9.11
N GLU A 54 -0.98 -2.88 -8.20
CA GLU A 54 0.39 -2.97 -7.70
C GLU A 54 1.38 -3.37 -8.80
N THR A 55 1.01 -4.35 -9.64
CA THR A 55 1.84 -4.75 -10.79
C THR A 55 2.06 -3.59 -11.76
N PHE A 56 1.03 -2.80 -12.02
CA PHE A 56 1.14 -1.58 -12.83
C PHE A 56 2.02 -0.52 -12.15
N ALA A 57 1.92 -0.36 -10.82
CA ALA A 57 2.76 0.55 -10.06
C ALA A 57 4.26 0.24 -10.28
N ASP A 58 4.61 -1.05 -10.29
CA ASP A 58 5.99 -1.50 -10.40
C ASP A 58 6.54 -1.52 -11.80
N THR A 59 5.71 -1.83 -12.79
CA THR A 59 6.18 -2.11 -14.16
C THR A 59 5.83 -1.01 -15.15
N GLY A 60 4.83 -0.18 -14.86
CA GLY A 60 4.18 0.72 -15.82
C GLY A 60 3.51 0.00 -17.00
N LYS A 61 3.60 -1.33 -17.05
CA LYS A 61 3.05 -2.19 -18.11
C LYS A 61 1.64 -2.62 -17.75
N SER A 62 0.90 -3.08 -18.74
CA SER A 62 -0.44 -3.65 -18.57
C SER A 62 -1.55 -2.63 -18.26
N LYS A 63 -1.52 -1.43 -18.88
CA LYS A 63 -2.68 -0.50 -18.90
C LYS A 63 -3.99 -1.20 -19.29
N ALA A 64 -3.93 -2.14 -20.23
CA ALA A 64 -5.08 -2.95 -20.62
C ALA A 64 -5.62 -3.82 -19.47
N ALA A 65 -4.76 -4.37 -18.62
CA ALA A 65 -5.17 -5.13 -17.45
C ALA A 65 -5.86 -4.22 -16.41
N LEU A 66 -5.31 -3.03 -16.16
CA LEU A 66 -5.97 -2.03 -15.30
C LEU A 66 -7.35 -1.62 -15.82
N ARG A 67 -7.49 -1.41 -17.14
CA ARG A 67 -8.78 -1.09 -17.77
C ARG A 67 -9.78 -2.22 -17.60
N ARG A 68 -9.38 -3.48 -17.84
CA ARG A 68 -10.24 -4.65 -17.61
C ARG A 68 -10.65 -4.78 -16.15
N ALA A 69 -9.70 -4.62 -15.22
CA ALA A 69 -9.99 -4.65 -13.79
C ALA A 69 -11.04 -3.60 -13.39
N ARG A 70 -10.92 -2.35 -13.89
CA ARG A 70 -11.95 -1.32 -13.69
C ARG A 70 -13.31 -1.74 -14.23
N GLN A 71 -13.37 -2.31 -15.43
CA GLN A 71 -14.63 -2.73 -16.02
C GLN A 71 -15.28 -3.84 -15.21
N SER A 72 -14.52 -4.83 -14.75
CA SER A 72 -15.01 -5.88 -13.86
C SER A 72 -15.51 -5.34 -12.51
N LEU A 73 -14.83 -4.34 -11.94
CA LEU A 73 -15.28 -3.67 -10.71
C LEU A 73 -16.61 -2.92 -10.91
N VAL A 74 -16.78 -2.26 -12.06
CA VAL A 74 -18.05 -1.57 -12.40
C VAL A 74 -19.18 -2.58 -12.52
N SER A 75 -18.96 -3.71 -13.20
CA SER A 75 -19.96 -4.78 -13.29
C SER A 75 -20.35 -5.31 -11.92
N LEU A 76 -19.38 -5.68 -11.08
CA LEU A 76 -19.61 -6.16 -9.72
C LEU A 76 -20.41 -5.15 -8.89
N ARG A 77 -20.06 -3.86 -8.96
CA ARG A 77 -20.76 -2.82 -8.23
C ARG A 77 -22.21 -2.69 -8.70
N ASN A 78 -22.45 -2.74 -10.01
CA ASN A 78 -23.80 -2.67 -10.56
C ASN A 78 -24.66 -3.86 -10.11
N GLU A 79 -24.09 -5.07 -10.06
CA GLU A 79 -24.77 -6.27 -9.54
C GLU A 79 -25.14 -6.13 -8.06
N ILE A 80 -24.23 -5.60 -7.24
CA ILE A 80 -24.48 -5.35 -5.83
C ILE A 80 -25.54 -4.25 -5.64
N TYR A 81 -25.50 -3.19 -6.46
CA TYR A 81 -26.48 -2.10 -6.37
C TYR A 81 -27.87 -2.52 -6.83
N ALA A 82 -27.96 -3.37 -7.84
CA ALA A 82 -29.25 -3.92 -8.29
C ALA A 82 -29.94 -4.77 -7.21
N SER A 83 -29.17 -5.32 -6.26
CA SER A 83 -29.68 -6.13 -5.15
C SER A 83 -29.82 -5.37 -3.83
N ARG A 84 -29.52 -4.07 -3.79
CA ARG A 84 -29.52 -3.26 -2.55
C ARG A 84 -30.43 -2.04 -2.59
N SER A 85 -31.01 -1.73 -1.43
CA SER A 85 -31.88 -0.56 -1.25
C SER A 85 -31.12 0.77 -1.18
N HIS A 86 -29.84 0.77 -0.81
CA HIS A 86 -29.02 1.98 -0.64
C HIS A 86 -27.67 1.80 -1.33
N THR A 87 -27.28 2.78 -2.15
CA THR A 87 -26.03 2.75 -2.91
C THR A 87 -24.87 3.47 -2.22
N ASN A 88 -25.16 4.21 -1.14
CA ASN A 88 -24.18 4.97 -0.37
C ASN A 88 -23.92 4.32 1.01
N ASP A 89 -23.75 3.00 1.01
CA ASP A 89 -23.36 2.22 2.18
C ASP A 89 -21.84 1.98 2.22
N ALA A 90 -21.33 1.48 3.35
CA ALA A 90 -19.90 1.27 3.56
C ALA A 90 -19.25 0.35 2.49
N VAL A 91 -19.99 -0.62 1.96
CA VAL A 91 -19.51 -1.54 0.93
C VAL A 91 -19.47 -0.85 -0.44
N GLY A 92 -20.48 -0.05 -0.79
CA GLY A 92 -20.50 0.75 -2.01
C GLY A 92 -19.32 1.72 -2.07
N LEU A 93 -19.05 2.43 -0.96
CA LEU A 93 -17.87 3.29 -0.83
C LEU A 93 -16.56 2.50 -0.90
N SER A 94 -16.51 1.32 -0.28
CA SER A 94 -15.35 0.42 -0.34
C SER A 94 -15.00 0.00 -1.78
N LEU A 95 -16.00 -0.40 -2.56
CA LEU A 95 -15.82 -0.77 -3.97
C LEU A 95 -15.46 0.43 -4.85
N PHE A 96 -16.02 1.61 -4.55
CA PHE A 96 -15.66 2.84 -5.22
C PHE A 96 -14.21 3.25 -4.92
N ALA A 97 -13.75 3.13 -3.67
CA ALA A 97 -12.37 3.37 -3.28
C ALA A 97 -11.40 2.50 -4.08
N VAL A 98 -11.70 1.20 -4.21
CA VAL A 98 -10.92 0.26 -5.04
C VAL A 98 -10.92 0.71 -6.50
N GLN A 99 -12.07 1.05 -7.08
CA GLN A 99 -12.17 1.55 -8.46
C GLN A 99 -11.28 2.77 -8.70
N VAL A 100 -11.24 3.68 -7.73
CA VAL A 100 -10.43 4.90 -7.76
C VAL A 100 -8.94 4.56 -7.60
N ALA A 101 -8.56 3.62 -6.72
CA ALA A 101 -7.17 3.18 -6.53
C ALA A 101 -6.59 2.52 -7.79
N VAL A 102 -7.43 1.78 -8.53
CA VAL A 102 -7.02 1.17 -9.80
C VAL A 102 -7.09 2.15 -10.97
N SER A 103 -7.48 3.41 -10.78
CA SER A 103 -7.50 4.48 -11.79
C SER A 103 -6.09 4.96 -12.18
N GLU A 104 -5.90 5.56 -13.35
CA GLU A 104 -4.56 6.01 -13.78
C GLU A 104 -4.09 7.22 -12.94
N ASN A 105 -5.00 8.04 -12.40
CA ASN A 105 -4.67 9.39 -11.90
C ASN A 105 -5.30 9.81 -10.54
N ALA A 106 -5.99 8.96 -9.79
CA ALA A 106 -6.73 9.40 -8.59
C ALA A 106 -6.37 8.66 -7.30
N VAL A 107 -5.12 8.75 -6.84
CA VAL A 107 -4.66 8.11 -5.59
C VAL A 107 -5.32 8.72 -4.34
N PHE A 108 -5.35 10.05 -4.24
CA PHE A 108 -5.91 10.72 -3.06
C PHE A 108 -7.41 10.42 -2.89
N GLY A 109 -8.14 10.36 -4.01
CA GLY A 109 -9.55 10.01 -4.00
C GLY A 109 -9.82 8.64 -3.38
N ALA A 110 -8.95 7.65 -3.63
CA ALA A 110 -9.13 6.31 -3.06
C ALA A 110 -9.01 6.33 -1.54
N VAL A 111 -7.96 6.98 -1.03
CA VAL A 111 -7.69 7.07 0.41
C VAL A 111 -8.81 7.80 1.14
N SER A 112 -9.31 8.91 0.60
CA SER A 112 -10.47 9.62 1.19
C SER A 112 -11.71 8.73 1.24
N GLN A 113 -11.97 7.94 0.20
CA GLN A 113 -13.11 7.04 0.14
C GLN A 113 -13.01 5.86 1.12
N VAL A 114 -11.79 5.36 1.37
CA VAL A 114 -11.56 4.36 2.45
C VAL A 114 -11.90 4.96 3.81
N LEU A 115 -11.43 6.18 4.10
CA LEU A 115 -11.72 6.85 5.37
C LEU A 115 -13.21 7.10 5.56
N GLU A 116 -13.92 7.50 4.50
CA GLU A 116 -15.37 7.70 4.52
C GLU A 116 -16.11 6.37 4.76
N ALA A 117 -15.71 5.29 4.08
CA ALA A 117 -16.26 3.96 4.33
C ALA A 117 -16.04 3.48 5.77
N LEU A 118 -14.89 3.78 6.38
CA LEU A 118 -14.64 3.45 7.78
C LEU A 118 -15.50 4.31 8.73
N ALA A 119 -15.73 5.57 8.40
CA ALA A 119 -16.58 6.47 9.17
C ALA A 119 -18.06 6.03 9.18
N ILE A 120 -18.58 5.45 8.08
CA ILE A 120 -19.94 4.87 8.06
C ILE A 120 -20.11 3.74 9.08
N ASP A 121 -19.05 2.98 9.35
CA ASP A 121 -19.06 1.92 10.37
C ASP A 121 -18.66 2.44 11.76
N ASP A 122 -18.82 3.74 11.99
CA ASP A 122 -18.52 4.42 13.26
C ASP A 122 -17.08 4.20 13.77
N VAL A 123 -16.12 3.91 12.86
CA VAL A 123 -14.72 3.79 13.25
C VAL A 123 -14.18 5.18 13.59
N PRO A 124 -13.62 5.40 14.80
CA PRO A 124 -13.09 6.69 15.18
C PRO A 124 -11.99 7.16 14.21
N THR A 125 -11.98 8.46 13.88
CA THR A 125 -11.09 9.03 12.86
C THR A 125 -9.62 8.69 13.08
N GLU A 126 -9.11 8.79 14.30
CA GLU A 126 -7.71 8.45 14.61
C GLU A 126 -7.41 6.96 14.37
N VAL A 127 -8.35 6.08 14.70
CA VAL A 127 -8.24 4.63 14.46
C VAL A 127 -8.25 4.36 12.95
N ALA A 128 -9.18 4.98 12.21
CA ALA A 128 -9.26 4.86 10.76
C ALA A 128 -7.96 5.34 10.08
N ARG A 129 -7.45 6.51 10.49
CA ARG A 129 -6.19 7.06 9.98
C ARG A 129 -4.99 6.22 10.35
N ARG A 130 -4.95 5.62 11.54
CA ARG A 130 -3.88 4.67 11.91
C ARG A 130 -3.93 3.40 11.06
N ARG A 131 -5.11 2.88 10.73
CA ARG A 131 -5.23 1.73 9.82
C ARG A 131 -4.77 2.08 8.40
N VAL A 132 -5.20 3.22 7.87
CA VAL A 132 -4.92 3.66 6.50
C VAL A 132 -3.48 4.14 6.30
N TYR A 133 -2.97 4.94 7.24
CA TYR A 133 -1.64 5.54 7.17
C TYR A 133 -0.61 4.85 8.06
N GLY A 134 -0.94 3.82 8.83
CA GLY A 134 0.04 3.06 9.62
C GLY A 134 1.26 2.62 8.80
N PRO A 135 1.06 2.08 7.58
CA PRO A 135 2.15 1.74 6.67
C PRO A 135 2.82 2.93 5.96
N HIS A 136 2.56 4.19 6.33
CA HIS A 136 3.16 5.34 5.63
C HIS A 136 4.68 5.27 5.62
N ARG A 137 5.30 4.84 6.72
CA ARG A 137 6.76 4.72 6.87
C ARG A 137 7.35 3.74 5.86
N GLU A 138 6.61 2.68 5.51
CA GLU A 138 6.98 1.73 4.46
C GLU A 138 7.20 2.44 3.14
N ILE A 139 6.24 3.27 2.75
CA ILE A 139 6.14 3.83 1.40
C ILE A 139 6.91 5.16 1.26
N THR A 140 6.93 5.97 2.32
CA THR A 140 7.69 7.22 2.30
C THR A 140 9.17 6.97 2.51
N GLY A 141 9.52 5.98 3.35
CA GLY A 141 10.86 5.80 3.87
C GLY A 141 11.26 6.91 4.85
N PRO A 142 12.50 6.85 5.36
CA PRO A 142 13.06 7.89 6.21
C PRO A 142 13.24 9.21 5.44
N PRO A 143 13.22 10.38 6.12
CA PRO A 143 13.39 11.69 5.46
C PRO A 143 14.70 11.81 4.68
N VAL A 144 15.76 11.18 5.18
CA VAL A 144 17.04 11.03 4.51
C VAL A 144 17.20 9.54 4.17
N PRO A 145 17.09 9.13 2.90
CA PRO A 145 17.28 7.74 2.51
C PRO A 145 18.71 7.28 2.85
N PRO A 146 18.89 6.10 3.49
CA PRO A 146 20.22 5.59 3.76
C PRO A 146 20.92 5.16 2.46
N THR A 147 22.25 5.24 2.46
CA THR A 147 23.06 4.68 1.37
C THR A 147 22.94 3.16 1.38
N PHE A 148 22.55 2.58 0.24
CA PHE A 148 22.44 1.13 0.08
C PHE A 148 23.59 0.61 -0.79
N ALA A 149 24.50 -0.18 -0.20
CA ALA A 149 25.64 -0.71 -0.96
C ALA A 149 25.20 -1.85 -1.90
N PRO A 150 25.65 -1.88 -3.17
CA PRO A 150 25.30 -2.96 -4.10
C PRO A 150 25.68 -4.36 -3.60
N ALA A 151 26.75 -4.47 -2.81
CA ALA A 151 27.20 -5.74 -2.22
C ALA A 151 26.17 -6.40 -1.29
N TRP A 152 25.24 -5.61 -0.71
CA TRP A 152 24.20 -6.13 0.17
C TRP A 152 23.06 -6.81 -0.58
N ARG A 153 22.95 -6.66 -1.91
CA ARG A 153 21.99 -7.41 -2.75
C ARG A 153 22.54 -8.81 -3.08
N THR A 154 22.70 -9.63 -2.06
CA THR A 154 23.02 -11.05 -2.24
C THR A 154 21.83 -11.81 -2.81
N ASP A 155 22.08 -12.98 -3.39
CA ASP A 155 21.02 -13.85 -3.91
C ASP A 155 19.97 -14.18 -2.84
N THR A 156 20.41 -14.42 -1.60
CA THR A 156 19.53 -14.67 -0.45
C THR A 156 18.65 -13.46 -0.14
N ALA A 157 19.23 -12.27 -0.02
CA ALA A 157 18.47 -11.05 0.27
C ALA A 157 17.43 -10.76 -0.83
N VAL A 158 17.83 -10.91 -2.09
CA VAL A 158 16.94 -10.73 -3.25
C VAL A 158 15.83 -11.79 -3.27
N LEU A 159 16.13 -13.05 -2.97
CA LEU A 159 15.13 -14.13 -2.91
C LEU A 159 14.07 -13.84 -1.83
N LEU A 160 14.50 -13.52 -0.61
CA LEU A 160 13.61 -13.16 0.51
C LEU A 160 12.73 -11.97 0.13
N ALA A 161 13.35 -10.90 -0.37
CA ALA A 161 12.64 -9.70 -0.79
C ALA A 161 11.59 -10.00 -1.88
N LYS A 162 11.93 -10.80 -2.91
CA LYS A 162 10.98 -11.21 -3.96
C LYS A 162 9.81 -12.01 -3.39
N GLN A 163 10.09 -13.00 -2.54
CA GLN A 163 9.06 -13.84 -1.95
C GLN A 163 8.07 -13.00 -1.13
N MET A 164 8.56 -12.10 -0.27
CA MET A 164 7.70 -11.20 0.51
C MET A 164 6.88 -10.29 -0.41
N TYR A 165 7.51 -9.77 -1.45
CA TYR A 165 6.89 -8.84 -2.38
C TYR A 165 5.77 -9.47 -3.23
N GLU A 166 5.93 -10.74 -3.61
CA GLU A 166 4.95 -11.51 -4.40
C GLU A 166 3.81 -12.05 -3.55
N SER A 167 4.14 -12.61 -2.38
CA SER A 167 3.16 -13.18 -1.45
C SER A 167 2.42 -12.12 -0.63
N ARG A 168 3.03 -10.94 -0.44
CA ARG A 168 2.64 -9.89 0.53
C ARG A 168 2.71 -10.35 1.98
N ASP A 169 3.41 -11.45 2.23
CA ASP A 169 3.75 -11.91 3.56
C ASP A 169 5.14 -11.39 3.90
N PHE A 170 5.21 -10.46 4.85
CA PHE A 170 6.44 -9.83 5.30
C PHE A 170 6.91 -10.39 6.66
N SER A 171 6.40 -11.55 7.08
CA SER A 171 6.78 -12.19 8.35
C SER A 171 8.28 -12.55 8.42
N THR A 172 8.96 -12.66 7.29
CA THR A 172 10.39 -12.97 7.19
C THR A 172 11.30 -11.73 7.15
N MET A 173 10.78 -10.52 7.41
CA MET A 173 11.58 -9.29 7.46
C MET A 173 12.77 -9.37 8.44
N PRO A 174 12.67 -9.97 9.65
CA PRO A 174 13.84 -10.15 10.51
C PRO A 174 14.93 -11.02 9.87
N ILE A 175 14.55 -12.05 9.09
CA ILE A 175 15.49 -12.91 8.36
C ILE A 175 16.17 -12.13 7.22
N LEU A 176 15.45 -11.19 6.59
CA LEU A 176 16.06 -10.26 5.63
C LEU A 176 17.10 -9.36 6.33
N ALA A 177 16.84 -8.90 7.56
CA ALA A 177 17.81 -8.13 8.33
C ALA A 177 19.11 -8.89 8.52
N ASP A 178 19.02 -10.16 8.90
CA ASP A 178 20.18 -11.02 9.13
C ASP A 178 20.93 -11.30 7.82
N ALA A 179 20.22 -11.59 6.73
CA ALA A 179 20.83 -11.78 5.41
C ALA A 179 21.56 -10.51 4.90
N LEU A 180 21.01 -9.32 5.18
CA LEU A 180 21.67 -8.05 4.86
C LEU A 180 22.90 -7.82 5.73
N GLN A 181 22.80 -8.13 7.03
CA GLN A 181 23.92 -7.99 7.97
C GLN A 181 25.08 -8.94 7.62
N ASP A 182 24.78 -10.19 7.26
CA ASP A 182 25.77 -11.18 6.78
C ASP A 182 26.47 -10.73 5.49
N ALA A 183 25.79 -9.95 4.65
CA ALA A 183 26.37 -9.31 3.47
C ALA A 183 27.23 -8.08 3.79
N GLY A 184 27.38 -7.73 5.07
CA GLY A 184 28.14 -6.58 5.56
C GLY A 184 27.32 -5.29 5.65
N CYS A 185 25.99 -5.34 5.74
CA CYS A 185 25.18 -4.16 6.04
C CYS A 185 25.39 -3.71 7.48
N ASP A 186 25.80 -2.45 7.66
CA ASP A 186 26.03 -1.80 8.95
C ASP A 186 25.05 -0.62 9.19
N SER A 187 24.09 -0.40 8.29
CA SER A 187 23.09 0.65 8.43
C SER A 187 22.05 0.30 9.49
N ALA A 188 22.10 0.99 10.63
CA ALA A 188 21.11 0.87 11.69
C ALA A 188 19.68 1.12 11.18
N ASP A 189 19.46 2.17 10.37
CA ASP A 189 18.13 2.48 9.82
C ASP A 189 17.53 1.31 9.02
N ILE A 190 18.34 0.58 8.25
CA ILE A 190 17.89 -0.56 7.45
C ILE A 190 17.61 -1.77 8.36
N LEU A 191 18.55 -2.10 9.25
CA LEU A 191 18.47 -3.29 10.08
C LEU A 191 17.37 -3.16 11.14
N ASP A 192 17.24 -2.01 11.79
CA ASP A 192 16.23 -1.75 12.80
C ASP A 192 14.84 -1.74 12.17
N HIS A 193 14.68 -1.17 10.96
CA HIS A 193 13.42 -1.23 10.24
C HIS A 193 12.96 -2.66 9.95
N CYS A 194 13.89 -3.54 9.54
CA CYS A 194 13.56 -4.94 9.26
C CYS A 194 13.21 -5.74 10.52
N ARG A 195 13.70 -5.30 11.68
CA ARG A 195 13.50 -5.96 12.98
C ARG A 195 12.33 -5.38 13.77
N ASP A 196 11.72 -4.29 13.30
CA ASP A 196 10.59 -3.66 13.96
C ASP A 196 9.31 -4.50 13.79
N MET A 197 9.07 -5.37 14.77
CA MET A 197 7.88 -6.23 14.82
C MET A 197 6.57 -5.44 15.02
N SER A 198 6.63 -4.16 15.37
CA SER A 198 5.44 -3.31 15.51
C SER A 198 4.99 -2.74 14.16
N GLN A 199 5.87 -2.75 13.16
CA GLN A 199 5.61 -2.17 11.86
C GLN A 199 4.93 -3.16 10.93
N ALA A 200 3.77 -2.76 10.39
CA ALA A 200 3.12 -3.51 9.33
C ALA A 200 3.78 -3.16 7.99
N HIS A 201 4.60 -4.09 7.48
CA HIS A 201 5.21 -3.96 6.17
C HIS A 201 4.19 -4.20 5.05
N VAL A 202 4.30 -3.43 3.99
CA VAL A 202 3.45 -3.54 2.80
C VAL A 202 4.30 -3.48 1.55
N ARG A 203 3.69 -3.84 0.42
CA ARG A 203 4.31 -3.68 -0.89
C ARG A 203 4.62 -2.20 -1.14
N GLY A 204 5.89 -1.89 -1.36
CA GLY A 204 6.42 -0.52 -1.34
C GLY A 204 7.25 -0.18 -0.10
N CYS A 205 7.45 -1.14 0.83
CA CYS A 205 8.46 -1.08 1.87
C CYS A 205 9.80 -0.64 1.29
N TRP A 206 10.34 0.46 1.80
CA TRP A 206 11.52 1.11 1.26
C TRP A 206 12.77 0.24 1.34
N VAL A 207 12.94 -0.61 2.36
CA VAL A 207 14.08 -1.55 2.42
C VAL A 207 13.95 -2.64 1.35
N VAL A 208 12.77 -3.24 1.23
CA VAL A 208 12.51 -4.27 0.20
C VAL A 208 12.68 -3.68 -1.20
N ASP A 209 12.23 -2.45 -1.42
CA ASP A 209 12.44 -1.72 -2.66
C ASP A 209 13.93 -1.47 -2.96
N LEU A 210 14.75 -1.12 -1.95
CA LEU A 210 16.20 -0.98 -2.12
C LEU A 210 16.88 -2.28 -2.54
N VAL A 211 16.46 -3.41 -1.95
CA VAL A 211 16.95 -4.75 -2.29
C VAL A 211 16.53 -5.13 -3.71
N LEU A 212 15.29 -4.82 -4.10
CA LEU A 212 14.75 -5.13 -5.44
C LEU A 212 15.11 -4.11 -6.52
N GLY A 213 15.78 -3.00 -6.17
CA GLY A 213 16.11 -1.92 -7.10
C GLY A 213 14.89 -1.16 -7.63
N LYS A 214 13.86 -0.99 -6.81
CA LYS A 214 12.61 -0.27 -7.15
C LYS A 214 12.67 1.16 -6.62
N SER A 215 12.06 2.11 -7.35
CA SER A 215 11.96 3.54 -6.99
C SER A 215 10.54 4.09 -7.19
#